data_AF-A0A0F8F346-F1
#
_entry.id   AF-A0A0F8F346-F1
#
_cell.length_a   1.000
_cell.length_b   1.000
_cell.length_c   1.000
_cell.angle_alpha   90.00
_cell.angle_beta   90.00
_cell.angle_gamma   90.00
#
_symmetry.space_group_name_H-M   'P 1'
#
loop_
_entity.id
_entity.type
_entity.pdbx_description
1 polymer ?
#
loop_
_entity_poly.entity_id
_entity_poly.type
_entity_poly.pdbx_seq_one_letter_code
_entity_poly.pdbx_strand_id
1 'polypeptide(L)'
;MQEKAKSVIAIIIGMAILYCALPLFYETFNYYPPMKEDTPYRRTVQIWNTLTNQRVTLDTEIPSIPVNQLPVYQGKSSSSTLNVSFISSSESYNNRSTGEIYFLVTNNEIAESRFNLTDSATDLEPIQIASFQTMGFNDSGKYIIQQVRNRNFVTQKGNLPMFSLGRIRITDVKFVYFNGFDTYPYGYDGQTTYYPTWKVTAETSNYGDEVLMIKAF
;
A
#
# COMPACT_ATOMS: atom_id res chain seq x y z
N MET A 1 -2.79 49.71 -38.85
CA MET A 1 -3.39 48.34 -38.88
C MET A 1 -2.34 47.23 -38.95
N GLN A 2 -1.24 47.41 -39.70
CA GLN A 2 -0.18 46.39 -39.87
C GLN A 2 0.57 45.98 -38.60
N GLU A 3 0.82 46.89 -37.65
CA GLU A 3 1.54 46.56 -36.40
C GLU A 3 0.74 45.66 -35.45
N LYS A 4 -0.59 45.85 -35.38
CA LYS A 4 -1.48 45.00 -34.59
C LYS A 4 -1.53 43.57 -35.14
N ALA A 5 -1.48 43.41 -36.48
CA ALA A 5 -1.48 42.10 -37.12
C ALA A 5 -0.18 41.31 -36.84
N LYS A 6 0.99 41.98 -36.84
CA LYS A 6 2.28 41.34 -36.48
C LYS A 6 2.30 40.84 -35.03
N SER A 7 1.72 41.60 -34.11
CA SER A 7 1.62 41.23 -32.69
C SER A 7 0.71 40.01 -32.47
N VAL A 8 -0.43 39.94 -33.15
CA VAL A 8 -1.35 38.79 -33.07
C VAL A 8 -0.70 37.52 -33.63
N ILE A 9 0.02 37.62 -34.75
CA ILE A 9 0.74 36.48 -35.34
C ILE A 9 1.83 35.98 -34.39
N ALA A 10 2.57 36.87 -33.72
CA ALA A 10 3.58 36.49 -32.74
C ALA A 10 2.98 35.74 -31.52
N ILE A 11 1.80 36.17 -31.05
CA ILE A 11 1.09 35.49 -29.96
C ILE A 11 0.61 34.09 -30.37
N ILE A 12 0.09 33.94 -31.58
CA ILE A 12 -0.35 32.63 -32.10
C ILE A 12 0.83 31.69 -32.27
N ILE A 13 1.96 32.16 -32.79
CA ILE A 13 3.20 31.37 -32.90
C ILE A 13 3.71 30.99 -31.50
N GLY A 14 3.68 31.92 -30.53
CA GLY A 14 4.04 31.64 -29.15
C GLY A 14 3.17 30.56 -28.51
N MET A 15 1.85 30.63 -28.69
CA MET A 15 0.89 29.61 -28.24
C MET A 15 1.11 28.26 -28.92
N ALA A 16 1.37 28.24 -30.23
CA ALA A 16 1.64 27.02 -30.97
C ALA A 16 2.95 26.35 -30.50
N ILE A 17 4.00 27.13 -30.24
CA ILE A 17 5.26 26.63 -29.68
C ILE A 17 5.02 26.07 -28.27
N LEU A 18 4.25 26.76 -27.43
CA LEU A 18 3.90 26.30 -26.09
C LEU A 18 3.10 24.99 -26.14
N TYR A 19 2.14 24.88 -27.05
CA TYR A 19 1.33 23.68 -27.26
C TYR A 19 2.17 22.51 -27.80
N CYS A 20 3.10 22.76 -28.72
CA CYS A 20 4.01 21.74 -29.25
C CYS A 20 5.13 21.34 -28.26
N ALA A 21 5.51 22.24 -27.35
CA ALA A 21 6.47 21.94 -26.29
C ALA A 21 5.82 21.26 -25.07
N LEU A 22 4.50 21.38 -24.91
CA LEU A 22 3.74 20.76 -23.81
C LEU A 22 3.94 19.23 -23.71
N PRO A 23 3.97 18.44 -24.80
CA PRO A 23 4.36 17.02 -24.77
C PRO A 23 5.79 16.78 -24.29
N LEU A 24 6.75 17.63 -24.67
CA LEU A 24 8.14 17.54 -24.22
C LEU A 24 8.27 17.89 -22.73
N PHE A 25 7.49 18.87 -22.25
CA PHE A 25 7.35 19.14 -20.82
C PHE A 25 6.64 17.99 -20.11
N TYR A 26 5.62 17.40 -20.71
CA TYR A 26 4.92 16.24 -20.17
C TYR A 26 5.87 15.06 -19.97
N GLU A 27 6.74 14.76 -20.93
CA GLU A 27 7.78 13.74 -20.81
C GLU A 27 8.92 14.11 -19.86
N THR A 28 9.36 15.38 -19.81
CA THR A 28 10.42 15.81 -18.86
C THR A 28 9.93 15.90 -17.41
N PHE A 29 8.65 16.18 -17.15
CA PHE A 29 8.04 15.97 -15.83
C PHE A 29 7.80 14.48 -15.51
N ASN A 30 7.94 13.58 -16.48
CA ASN A 30 7.98 12.12 -16.26
C ASN A 30 9.40 11.57 -16.06
N TYR A 31 10.43 12.38 -16.26
CA TYR A 31 11.80 11.98 -15.97
C TYR A 31 12.17 12.39 -14.55
N TYR A 32 12.21 11.43 -13.64
CA TYR A 32 12.73 11.62 -12.30
C TYR A 32 14.23 11.30 -12.30
N PRO A 33 15.13 12.26 -11.99
CA PRO A 33 16.52 11.93 -11.81
C PRO A 33 16.68 11.05 -10.55
N PRO A 34 17.59 10.06 -10.56
CA PRO A 34 17.93 9.30 -9.36
C PRO A 34 18.54 10.26 -8.33
N MET A 35 17.79 10.56 -7.27
CA MET A 35 18.30 11.31 -6.13
C MET A 35 19.19 10.38 -5.30
N LYS A 36 20.42 10.85 -5.00
CA LYS A 36 21.34 10.15 -4.08
C LYS A 36 20.73 10.12 -2.67
N GLU A 37 20.84 8.97 -2.02
CA GLU A 37 20.09 8.53 -0.82
C GLU A 37 20.36 9.31 0.48
N ASP A 38 21.14 10.39 0.46
CA ASP A 38 21.80 10.94 1.66
C ASP A 38 21.29 12.30 2.14
N THR A 39 19.97 12.56 2.15
CA THR A 39 19.47 13.81 2.79
C THR A 39 18.19 13.67 3.62
N PRO A 40 18.15 14.20 4.87
CA PRO A 40 17.00 14.09 5.76
C PRO A 40 16.05 15.28 5.56
N TYR A 41 15.16 15.21 4.58
CA TYR A 41 14.24 16.32 4.30
C TYR A 41 12.80 15.85 3.99
N ARG A 42 12.17 15.20 4.98
CA ARG A 42 10.78 14.70 4.95
C ARG A 42 9.77 15.77 4.48
N ARG A 43 9.96 17.03 4.88
CA ARG A 43 9.05 18.15 4.56
C ARG A 43 9.19 18.64 3.12
N THR A 44 10.43 18.71 2.60
CA THR A 44 10.73 19.15 1.24
C THR A 44 10.32 18.10 0.21
N VAL A 45 10.44 16.81 0.55
CA VAL A 45 9.94 15.69 -0.25
C VAL A 45 8.41 15.66 -0.32
N GLN A 46 7.70 15.97 0.77
CA GLN A 46 6.24 16.08 0.77
C GLN A 46 5.75 17.19 -0.18
N ILE A 47 6.39 18.37 -0.14
CA ILE A 47 6.05 19.50 -1.02
C ILE A 47 6.36 19.16 -2.49
N TRP A 48 7.47 18.47 -2.75
CA TRP A 48 7.81 17.99 -4.09
C TRP A 48 6.83 16.94 -4.60
N ASN A 49 6.35 16.01 -3.77
CA ASN A 49 5.35 14.99 -4.17
C ASN A 49 4.00 15.60 -4.55
N THR A 50 3.58 16.68 -3.87
CA THR A 50 2.38 17.45 -4.28
C THR A 50 2.57 18.15 -5.63
N LEU A 51 3.81 18.51 -5.98
CA LEU A 51 4.13 19.17 -7.25
C LEU A 51 4.36 18.17 -8.39
N THR A 52 4.81 16.94 -8.10
CA THR A 52 5.19 15.97 -9.13
C THR A 52 4.13 14.94 -9.45
N ASN A 53 2.93 15.06 -8.87
CA ASN A 53 1.77 14.22 -9.21
C ASN A 53 2.17 12.73 -9.28
N GLN A 54 2.67 12.16 -8.18
CA GLN A 54 2.96 10.72 -8.14
C GLN A 54 1.71 9.94 -8.58
N ARG A 55 1.76 9.42 -9.81
CA ARG A 55 0.63 8.74 -10.44
C ARG A 55 0.61 7.33 -9.91
N VAL A 56 -0.44 7.03 -9.16
CA VAL A 56 -0.75 5.69 -8.67
C VAL A 56 -2.06 5.30 -9.34
N THR A 57 -2.02 4.21 -10.12
CA THR A 57 -3.22 3.59 -10.68
C THR A 57 -3.47 2.25 -10.00
N LEU A 58 -4.74 1.89 -9.88
CA LEU A 58 -5.18 0.63 -9.34
C LEU A 58 -5.84 -0.14 -10.48
N ASP A 59 -5.16 -1.17 -10.98
CA ASP A 59 -5.55 -1.95 -12.15
C ASP A 59 -6.11 -3.33 -11.75
N THR A 60 -6.50 -3.46 -10.50
CA THR A 60 -7.03 -4.69 -9.91
C THR A 60 -8.14 -4.39 -8.91
N GLU A 61 -8.99 -5.36 -8.68
CA GLU A 61 -10.04 -5.27 -7.67
C GLU A 61 -9.44 -5.50 -6.28
N ILE A 62 -10.00 -4.82 -5.28
CA ILE A 62 -9.58 -5.00 -3.89
C ILE A 62 -10.48 -6.05 -3.27
N PRO A 63 -9.90 -7.09 -2.62
CA PRO A 63 -10.72 -8.11 -1.99
C PRO A 63 -11.56 -7.49 -0.89
N SER A 64 -12.84 -7.81 -0.88
CA SER A 64 -13.77 -7.37 0.16
C SER A 64 -13.43 -8.07 1.48
N ILE A 65 -13.40 -7.29 2.55
CA ILE A 65 -13.24 -7.81 3.92
C ILE A 65 -14.65 -7.92 4.50
N PRO A 66 -15.12 -9.11 4.91
CA PRO A 66 -16.49 -9.30 5.37
C PRO A 66 -16.70 -8.88 6.83
N VAL A 67 -15.75 -8.16 7.44
CA VAL A 67 -15.77 -7.75 8.85
C VAL A 67 -15.42 -6.29 9.02
N ASN A 68 -15.98 -5.65 10.04
CA ASN A 68 -15.72 -4.24 10.36
C ASN A 68 -14.53 -4.04 11.30
N GLN A 69 -14.08 -5.10 11.95
CA GLN A 69 -13.05 -5.08 12.97
C GLN A 69 -12.17 -6.32 12.83
N LEU A 70 -10.86 -6.13 12.97
CA LEU A 70 -9.88 -7.21 12.99
C LEU A 70 -8.93 -7.03 14.17
N PRO A 71 -8.54 -8.12 14.84
CA PRO A 71 -7.55 -8.04 15.90
C PRO A 71 -6.15 -7.70 15.35
N VAL A 72 -5.32 -7.13 16.20
CA VAL A 72 -3.86 -7.12 16.05
C VAL A 72 -3.35 -8.22 16.96
N TYR A 73 -2.50 -9.10 16.42
CA TYR A 73 -1.97 -10.22 17.16
C TYR A 73 -0.55 -9.94 17.64
N GLN A 74 -0.19 -10.46 18.81
CA GLN A 74 1.19 -10.54 19.27
C GLN A 74 1.55 -12.01 19.49
N GLY A 75 2.71 -12.44 19.00
CA GLY A 75 3.17 -13.80 19.19
C GLY A 75 4.35 -14.17 18.29
N LYS A 76 4.63 -15.46 18.20
CA LYS A 76 5.78 -16.00 17.46
C LYS A 76 5.31 -16.79 16.25
N SER A 77 5.87 -16.51 15.08
CA SER A 77 5.74 -17.38 13.91
C SER A 77 7.02 -17.31 13.08
N SER A 78 7.35 -18.41 12.41
CA SER A 78 8.49 -18.50 11.49
C SER A 78 8.27 -17.64 10.23
N SER A 79 7.01 -17.31 9.90
CA SER A 79 6.66 -16.44 8.79
C SER A 79 6.39 -15.01 9.24
N SER A 80 6.96 -14.03 8.52
CA SER A 80 6.65 -12.60 8.70
C SER A 80 5.29 -12.20 8.12
N THR A 81 4.73 -13.03 7.24
CA THR A 81 3.45 -12.80 6.57
C THR A 81 2.54 -14.00 6.79
N LEU A 82 1.34 -13.77 7.31
CA LEU A 82 0.33 -14.81 7.52
C LEU A 82 -0.84 -14.58 6.56
N ASN A 83 -1.20 -15.59 5.80
CA ASN A 83 -2.36 -15.53 4.90
C ASN A 83 -3.66 -15.57 5.71
N VAL A 84 -4.72 -15.02 5.13
CA VAL A 84 -6.03 -14.90 5.78
C VAL A 84 -7.12 -15.48 4.90
N SER A 85 -8.00 -16.25 5.51
CA SER A 85 -9.18 -16.83 4.89
C SER A 85 -10.42 -16.53 5.74
N PHE A 86 -11.44 -15.95 5.12
CA PHE A 86 -12.74 -15.71 5.77
C PHE A 86 -13.73 -16.80 5.32
N ILE A 87 -14.38 -17.45 6.27
CA ILE A 87 -15.34 -18.53 6.03
C ILE A 87 -16.66 -18.22 6.73
N SER A 88 -17.77 -18.74 6.19
CA SER A 88 -19.12 -18.56 6.75
C SER A 88 -19.65 -19.81 7.45
N SER A 89 -18.94 -20.93 7.42
CA SER A 89 -19.32 -22.18 8.09
C SER A 89 -18.13 -22.89 8.72
N SER A 90 -18.34 -23.50 9.89
CA SER A 90 -17.30 -24.25 10.60
C SER A 90 -16.87 -25.53 9.88
N GLU A 91 -17.73 -26.12 9.05
CA GLU A 91 -17.38 -27.30 8.23
C GLU A 91 -16.27 -26.99 7.21
N SER A 92 -16.13 -25.71 6.83
CA SER A 92 -15.09 -25.24 5.89
C SER A 92 -13.68 -25.24 6.49
N TYR A 93 -13.53 -25.42 7.81
CA TYR A 93 -12.22 -25.54 8.47
C TYR A 93 -11.45 -26.81 8.08
N ASN A 94 -12.10 -27.81 7.49
CA ASN A 94 -11.45 -29.06 7.08
C ASN A 94 -10.52 -28.91 5.87
N ASN A 95 -10.42 -27.71 5.29
CA ASN A 95 -9.48 -27.44 4.21
C ASN A 95 -8.06 -27.28 4.80
N ARG A 96 -7.22 -28.28 4.58
CA ARG A 96 -5.92 -28.51 5.24
C ARG A 96 -4.79 -27.59 4.77
N SER A 97 -5.07 -26.35 4.36
CA SER A 97 -4.02 -25.43 3.95
C SER A 97 -3.28 -24.96 5.20
N THR A 98 -2.10 -25.53 5.44
CA THR A 98 -1.21 -25.14 6.53
C THR A 98 -0.57 -23.79 6.21
N GLY A 99 -0.49 -22.89 7.19
CA GLY A 99 0.11 -21.55 7.07
C GLY A 99 -0.87 -20.38 7.03
N GLU A 100 -2.15 -20.57 7.39
CA GLU A 100 -3.17 -19.51 7.29
C GLU A 100 -3.94 -19.28 8.61
N ILE A 101 -4.48 -18.07 8.73
CA ILE A 101 -5.46 -17.69 9.75
C ILE A 101 -6.86 -17.79 9.14
N TYR A 102 -7.74 -18.52 9.81
CA TYR A 102 -9.15 -18.65 9.43
C TYR A 102 -10.03 -17.86 10.38
N PHE A 103 -10.94 -17.05 9.81
CA PHE A 103 -11.98 -16.36 10.56
C PHE A 103 -13.34 -16.91 10.15
N LEU A 104 -14.07 -17.48 11.11
CA LEU A 104 -15.49 -17.73 10.95
C LEU A 104 -16.24 -16.42 11.15
N VAL A 105 -16.94 -16.00 10.11
CA VAL A 105 -17.66 -14.72 10.08
C VAL A 105 -19.16 -14.98 10.15
N THR A 106 -19.80 -14.32 11.12
CA THR A 106 -21.26 -14.31 11.27
C THR A 106 -21.70 -12.86 11.42
N ASN A 107 -22.70 -12.41 10.65
CA ASN A 107 -23.26 -11.05 10.74
C ASN A 107 -22.21 -9.91 10.68
N ASN A 108 -21.20 -10.03 9.79
CA ASN A 108 -20.10 -9.08 9.63
C ASN A 108 -19.15 -8.96 10.85
N GLU A 109 -19.17 -9.95 11.73
CA GLU A 109 -18.31 -10.04 12.92
C GLU A 109 -17.56 -11.37 12.95
N ILE A 110 -16.43 -11.39 13.64
CA ILE A 110 -15.63 -12.61 13.84
C ILE A 110 -16.27 -13.41 14.98
N ALA A 111 -16.86 -14.55 14.63
CA ALA A 111 -17.42 -15.49 15.61
C ALA A 111 -16.34 -16.38 16.24
N GLU A 112 -15.37 -16.82 15.43
CA GLU A 112 -14.27 -17.68 15.87
C GLU A 112 -13.03 -17.42 14.99
N SER A 113 -11.84 -17.52 15.57
CA SER A 113 -10.56 -17.51 14.83
C SER A 113 -9.82 -18.82 15.04
N ARG A 114 -9.29 -19.42 13.97
CA ARG A 114 -8.43 -20.60 14.04
C ARG A 114 -7.11 -20.36 13.32
N PHE A 115 -6.03 -20.74 13.97
CA PHE A 115 -4.68 -20.65 13.42
C PHE A 115 -4.24 -22.03 12.96
N ASN A 116 -4.15 -22.24 11.65
CA ASN A 116 -3.62 -23.48 11.10
C ASN A 116 -2.18 -23.26 10.66
N LEU A 117 -1.29 -22.91 11.60
CA LEU A 117 0.10 -22.54 11.32
C LEU A 117 1.01 -23.76 11.53
N THR A 118 2.04 -23.91 10.69
CA THR A 118 2.92 -25.10 10.65
C THR A 118 3.85 -25.23 11.86
N ASP A 119 4.13 -24.12 12.54
CA ASP A 119 5.03 -24.04 13.69
C ASP A 119 4.28 -23.40 14.87
N SER A 120 4.85 -23.52 16.08
CA SER A 120 4.43 -23.06 17.41
C SER A 120 3.95 -21.59 17.53
N ALA A 121 2.98 -21.21 16.70
CA ALA A 121 2.28 -19.93 16.65
C ALA A 121 0.97 -19.98 17.44
N THR A 122 0.85 -20.99 18.31
CA THR A 122 -0.16 -21.11 19.37
C THR A 122 -0.15 -19.93 20.34
N ASP A 123 0.88 -19.08 20.27
CA ASP A 123 1.05 -17.90 21.13
C ASP A 123 0.52 -16.60 20.49
N LEU A 124 -0.21 -16.66 19.36
CA LEU A 124 -0.82 -15.46 18.77
C LEU A 124 -2.02 -15.01 19.60
N GLU A 125 -1.79 -14.02 20.46
CA GLU A 125 -2.81 -13.45 21.31
C GLU A 125 -3.30 -12.11 20.75
N PRO A 126 -4.62 -11.86 20.71
CA PRO A 126 -5.15 -10.58 20.28
C PRO A 126 -4.86 -9.53 21.36
N ILE A 127 -4.12 -8.48 21.00
CA ILE A 127 -3.73 -7.41 21.94
C ILE A 127 -4.50 -6.11 21.73
N GLN A 128 -5.08 -5.93 20.55
CA GLN A 128 -5.84 -4.73 20.19
C GLN A 128 -6.87 -5.10 19.13
N ILE A 129 -7.99 -4.38 19.08
CA ILE A 129 -8.93 -4.45 17.97
C ILE A 129 -8.70 -3.22 17.07
N ALA A 130 -8.33 -3.48 15.82
CA ALA A 130 -8.30 -2.48 14.76
C ALA A 130 -9.70 -2.37 14.15
N SER A 131 -10.25 -1.16 14.19
CA SER A 131 -11.55 -0.84 13.63
C SER A 131 -11.38 -0.17 12.28
N PHE A 132 -12.09 -0.64 11.25
CA PHE A 132 -12.08 -0.04 9.91
C PHE A 132 -13.10 1.12 9.78
N GLN A 133 -13.59 1.66 10.92
CA GLN A 133 -14.75 2.55 11.05
C GLN A 133 -14.70 3.90 10.30
N THR A 134 -13.66 4.21 9.51
CA THR A 134 -13.57 5.49 8.79
C THR A 134 -13.46 5.39 7.27
N MET A 135 -13.53 4.20 6.69
CA MET A 135 -13.59 4.05 5.23
C MET A 135 -14.72 3.09 4.91
N GLY A 136 -15.83 3.61 4.38
CA GLY A 136 -16.83 2.73 3.77
C GLY A 136 -16.11 1.78 2.82
N PHE A 137 -16.51 0.51 2.78
CA PHE A 137 -15.85 -0.55 2.00
C PHE A 137 -15.52 -0.18 0.53
N ASN A 138 -16.19 0.86 -0.01
CA ASN A 138 -15.90 1.52 -1.30
C ASN A 138 -14.67 2.45 -1.32
N ASP A 139 -13.93 2.61 -0.22
CA ASP A 139 -12.83 3.57 -0.11
C ASP A 139 -11.47 2.90 0.13
N SER A 140 -11.40 1.57 0.28
CA SER A 140 -10.14 0.82 0.45
C SER A 140 -9.16 1.09 -0.69
N GLY A 141 -9.65 1.26 -1.93
CA GLY A 141 -8.79 1.60 -3.06
C GLY A 141 -8.25 3.02 -3.00
N LYS A 142 -9.07 3.98 -2.60
CA LYS A 142 -8.60 5.35 -2.39
C LYS A 142 -7.62 5.41 -1.23
N TYR A 143 -7.86 4.64 -0.17
CA TYR A 143 -6.95 4.50 0.95
C TYR A 143 -5.59 3.97 0.51
N ILE A 144 -5.54 2.81 -0.17
CA ILE A 144 -4.29 2.22 -0.66
C ILE A 144 -3.55 3.24 -1.53
N ILE A 145 -4.24 3.85 -2.50
CA ILE A 145 -3.66 4.90 -3.36
C ILE A 145 -3.09 6.04 -2.52
N GLN A 146 -3.82 6.50 -1.50
CA GLN A 146 -3.39 7.59 -0.64
C GLN A 146 -2.19 7.20 0.23
N GLN A 147 -2.16 5.99 0.80
CA GLN A 147 -1.01 5.50 1.58
C GLN A 147 0.23 5.39 0.70
N VAL A 148 0.09 4.91 -0.54
CA VAL A 148 1.19 4.85 -1.51
C VAL A 148 1.71 6.26 -1.85
N ARG A 149 0.82 7.22 -2.14
CA ARG A 149 1.20 8.63 -2.40
C ARG A 149 1.87 9.29 -1.20
N ASN A 150 1.39 8.99 0.00
CA ASN A 150 1.96 9.48 1.26
C ASN A 150 3.24 8.75 1.66
N ARG A 151 3.58 7.67 0.96
CA ARG A 151 4.71 6.77 1.27
C ARG A 151 4.59 6.14 2.65
N ASN A 152 3.37 5.81 3.04
CA ASN A 152 3.05 5.11 4.28
C ASN A 152 2.97 3.60 4.01
N PHE A 153 4.09 3.03 3.59
CA PHE A 153 4.24 1.61 3.34
C PHE A 153 5.66 1.19 3.68
N VAL A 154 5.86 -0.11 3.86
CA VAL A 154 7.19 -0.73 3.95
C VAL A 154 7.32 -1.79 2.85
N THR A 155 8.55 -2.21 2.56
CA THR A 155 8.76 -3.36 1.68
C THR A 155 8.31 -4.67 2.34
N GLN A 156 8.24 -5.77 1.60
CA GLN A 156 7.99 -7.10 2.18
C GLN A 156 9.00 -7.51 3.28
N LYS A 157 10.19 -6.90 3.30
CA LYS A 157 11.21 -7.13 4.34
C LYS A 157 11.07 -6.21 5.55
N GLY A 158 10.11 -5.28 5.55
CA GLY A 158 9.92 -4.29 6.60
C GLY A 158 10.81 -3.05 6.48
N ASN A 159 11.59 -2.93 5.38
CA ASN A 159 12.43 -1.76 5.16
C ASN A 159 11.58 -0.52 4.84
N LEU A 160 12.04 0.63 5.34
CA LEU A 160 11.44 1.94 5.08
C LEU A 160 11.36 2.24 3.57
N PRO A 161 10.37 3.06 3.16
CA PRO A 161 10.08 3.30 1.76
C PRO A 161 11.22 4.03 1.04
N MET A 162 11.50 3.62 -0.20
CA MET A 162 12.49 4.23 -1.08
C MET A 162 12.12 5.67 -1.46
N PHE A 163 13.12 6.49 -1.81
CA PHE A 163 12.99 7.95 -1.95
C PHE A 163 12.09 8.43 -3.11
N SER A 164 11.71 7.56 -4.06
CA SER A 164 10.61 7.76 -5.02
C SER A 164 10.41 6.51 -5.88
N LEU A 165 9.25 5.86 -5.81
CA LEU A 165 8.88 4.74 -6.71
C LEU A 165 8.51 5.21 -8.14
N GLY A 166 8.44 6.52 -8.39
CA GLY A 166 8.02 7.07 -9.67
C GLY A 166 6.53 6.78 -9.95
N ARG A 167 6.22 6.42 -11.20
CA ARG A 167 4.86 6.00 -11.59
C ARG A 167 4.60 4.60 -11.05
N ILE A 168 3.43 4.40 -10.47
CA ILE A 168 3.06 3.14 -9.82
C ILE A 168 1.77 2.63 -10.44
N ARG A 169 1.78 1.38 -10.88
CA ARG A 169 0.61 0.64 -11.32
C ARG A 169 0.43 -0.55 -10.39
N ILE A 170 -0.65 -0.54 -9.61
CA ILE A 170 -0.98 -1.64 -8.69
C ILE A 170 -1.67 -2.73 -9.49
N THR A 171 -1.08 -3.92 -9.52
CA THR A 171 -1.52 -5.05 -10.35
C THR A 171 -2.17 -6.17 -9.53
N ASP A 172 -1.89 -6.25 -8.23
CA ASP A 172 -2.50 -7.24 -7.32
C ASP A 172 -2.61 -6.67 -5.90
N VAL A 173 -3.71 -7.00 -5.22
CA VAL A 173 -3.95 -6.62 -3.82
C VAL A 173 -4.45 -7.84 -3.05
N LYS A 174 -3.73 -8.19 -1.98
CA LYS A 174 -4.07 -9.28 -1.08
C LYS A 174 -4.19 -8.79 0.35
N PHE A 175 -5.07 -9.41 1.11
CA PHE A 175 -5.20 -9.15 2.54
C PHE A 175 -4.42 -10.19 3.34
N VAL A 176 -3.53 -9.73 4.22
CA VAL A 176 -2.63 -10.57 5.02
C VAL A 176 -2.41 -9.97 6.42
N TYR A 177 -1.79 -10.72 7.31
CA TYR A 177 -1.15 -10.18 8.51
C TYR A 177 0.36 -10.07 8.30
N PHE A 178 0.96 -8.96 8.73
CA PHE A 178 2.39 -8.70 8.54
C PHE A 178 3.02 -8.12 9.81
N ASN A 179 4.25 -8.56 10.13
CA ASN A 179 4.97 -8.13 11.34
C ASN A 179 6.16 -7.18 11.10
N GLY A 180 6.50 -6.86 9.85
CA GLY A 180 7.66 -6.03 9.53
C GLY A 180 7.43 -4.52 9.60
N PHE A 181 6.36 -4.04 10.25
CA PHE A 181 6.17 -2.60 10.46
C PHE A 181 6.98 -2.05 11.62
N ASP A 182 7.27 -2.90 12.61
CA ASP A 182 7.99 -2.50 13.80
C ASP A 182 9.49 -2.72 13.56
N THR A 183 10.27 -1.66 13.70
CA THR A 183 11.73 -1.64 13.43
C THR A 183 12.58 -2.33 14.51
N TYR A 184 11.95 -2.98 15.50
CA TYR A 184 12.63 -3.57 16.65
C TYR A 184 12.25 -5.04 16.85
N PRO A 185 13.13 -5.99 16.48
CA PRO A 185 12.95 -7.40 16.83
C PRO A 185 13.19 -7.71 18.32
N TYR A 186 13.59 -6.73 19.14
CA TYR A 186 13.96 -6.92 20.55
C TYR A 186 13.22 -5.92 21.45
N GLY A 187 11.98 -6.26 21.80
CA GLY A 187 11.20 -5.51 22.80
C GLY A 187 10.63 -6.39 23.91
N TYR A 188 10.12 -7.57 23.56
CA TYR A 188 9.48 -8.48 24.52
C TYR A 188 9.69 -9.93 24.05
N ASP A 189 10.57 -10.68 24.72
CA ASP A 189 10.73 -12.15 24.65
C ASP A 189 10.70 -12.81 23.25
N GLY A 190 11.10 -12.11 22.20
CA GLY A 190 11.09 -12.60 20.82
C GLY A 190 9.68 -12.74 20.21
N GLN A 191 8.66 -12.12 20.80
CA GLN A 191 7.33 -12.02 20.21
C GLN A 191 7.26 -10.81 19.25
N THR A 192 6.54 -10.98 18.14
CA THR A 192 6.35 -9.95 17.12
C THR A 192 4.88 -9.57 16.99
N THR A 193 4.62 -8.33 16.59
CA THR A 193 3.25 -7.83 16.40
C THR A 193 2.83 -8.01 14.94
N TYR A 194 1.73 -8.69 14.71
CA TYR A 194 1.13 -8.90 13.40
C TYR A 194 -0.05 -7.94 13.20
N TYR A 195 0.05 -7.10 12.17
CA TYR A 195 -0.97 -6.12 11.82
C TYR A 195 -1.81 -6.58 10.62
N PRO A 196 -3.13 -6.33 10.61
CA PRO A 196 -3.95 -6.30 9.41
C PRO A 196 -3.31 -5.45 8.29
N THR A 197 -3.06 -6.05 7.12
CA THR A 197 -2.21 -5.45 6.08
C THR A 197 -2.71 -5.72 4.67
N TRP A 198 -2.67 -4.68 3.83
CA TRP A 198 -2.75 -4.79 2.38
C TRP A 198 -1.36 -5.10 1.82
N LYS A 199 -1.21 -6.29 1.25
CA LYS A 199 -0.05 -6.67 0.43
C LYS A 199 -0.35 -6.27 -1.01
N VAL A 200 0.39 -5.29 -1.49
CA VAL A 200 0.18 -4.65 -2.79
C VAL A 200 1.34 -4.97 -3.71
N THR A 201 1.08 -5.65 -4.81
CA THR A 201 2.06 -5.84 -5.89
C THR A 201 1.92 -4.68 -6.86
N ALA A 202 3.03 -4.01 -7.17
CA ALA A 202 3.02 -2.84 -8.02
C ALA A 202 4.20 -2.81 -8.99
N GLU A 203 3.92 -2.40 -10.23
CA GLU A 203 4.94 -2.06 -11.22
C GLU A 203 5.34 -0.60 -11.00
N THR A 204 6.63 -0.36 -10.82
CA THR A 204 7.20 0.96 -10.56
C THR A 204 8.15 1.37 -11.68
N SER A 205 8.09 2.64 -12.11
CA SER A 205 8.98 3.10 -13.18
C SER A 205 10.46 3.15 -12.79
N ASN A 206 10.75 3.21 -11.49
CA ASN A 206 12.10 3.42 -10.98
C ASN A 206 12.79 2.11 -10.53
N TYR A 207 12.02 1.12 -10.10
CA TYR A 207 12.56 -0.12 -9.51
C TYR A 207 11.97 -1.40 -10.13
N GLY A 208 11.05 -1.28 -11.09
CA GLY A 208 10.33 -2.42 -11.64
C GLY A 208 9.29 -2.93 -10.64
N ASP A 209 9.15 -4.25 -10.55
CA ASP A 209 8.13 -4.89 -9.72
C ASP A 209 8.50 -4.83 -8.24
N GLU A 210 7.59 -4.29 -7.44
CA GLU A 210 7.75 -4.12 -6.00
C GLU A 210 6.55 -4.65 -5.22
N VAL A 211 6.81 -5.07 -3.97
CA VAL A 211 5.77 -5.49 -3.03
C VAL A 211 5.73 -4.52 -1.86
N LEU A 212 4.62 -3.81 -1.75
CA LEU A 212 4.37 -2.80 -0.74
C LEU A 212 3.43 -3.36 0.33
N MET A 213 3.80 -3.20 1.59
CA MET A 213 3.00 -3.56 2.75
C MET A 213 2.41 -2.28 3.37
N ILE A 214 1.08 -2.21 3.42
CA ILE A 214 0.33 -1.04 3.91
C ILE A 214 -0.58 -1.50 5.06
N LYS A 215 -0.51 -0.89 6.24
CA LYS A 215 -1.46 -1.18 7.34
C LYS A 215 -2.89 -0.95 6.86
N ALA A 216 -3.83 -1.78 7.27
CA ALA A 216 -5.20 -1.71 6.76
C ALA A 216 -6.09 -0.65 7.48
N PHE A 217 -5.55 0.07 8.46
CA PHE A 217 -6.27 1.03 9.32
C PHE A 217 -5.42 2.27 9.64
#